data_AF-A0AAV5C0Y4-F1
#
_entry.id   AF-A0AAV5C0Y4-F1
#
_cell.length_a   1.000
_cell.length_b   1.000
_cell.length_c   1.000
_cell.angle_alpha   90.00
_cell.angle_beta   90.00
_cell.angle_gamma   90.00
#
_symmetry.space_group_name_H-M   'P 1'
#
loop_
_entity.id
_entity.type
_entity.pdbx_description
1 polymer ?
#
loop_
_entity_poly.entity_id
_entity_poly.type
_entity_poly.pdbx_seq_one_letter_code
_entity_poly.pdbx_strand_id
1 'polypeptide(L)'
;MVATIIYHAMALDLPPWAIKAMEKIMRNYIWRGRKEANGGHCMIAWPKVARPKELGGLGVADLKRLGCALRVRWLWLKKTEPDKPWTSFALQMDSWVEALFSMAVTTEVGDGTNTLFWKDRWLLGQRIEDLAPLIFSMVPKRIANKRTVAKALHNFRWTGGIHGEATPQVIGQVLQLCNIISDTHLQIGVQDTHIWRLSSSGQYTAQSAYETLFQGSTSFGPWEKI
;
A
#
# COMPACT_ATOMS: atom_id res chain seq x y z
N MET A 1 -15.00 -16.23 16.87
CA MET A 1 -15.57 -15.39 15.79
C MET A 1 -14.56 -14.39 15.22
N VAL A 2 -13.90 -13.54 16.02
CA VAL A 2 -12.97 -12.51 15.51
C VAL A 2 -11.79 -13.10 14.73
N ALA A 3 -11.16 -14.17 15.23
CA ALA A 3 -10.06 -14.84 14.54
C ALA A 3 -10.46 -15.36 13.14
N THR A 4 -11.62 -16.00 13.02
CA THR A 4 -12.15 -16.51 11.75
C THR A 4 -12.31 -15.39 10.71
N ILE A 5 -12.79 -14.22 11.13
CA ILE A 5 -12.96 -13.07 10.25
C ILE A 5 -11.61 -12.57 9.71
N ILE A 6 -10.58 -12.53 10.56
CA ILE A 6 -9.24 -12.09 10.17
C ILE A 6 -8.66 -13.01 9.09
N TYR A 7 -8.79 -14.33 9.25
CA TYR A 7 -8.31 -15.28 8.22
C TYR A 7 -9.01 -15.08 6.87
N HIS A 8 -10.33 -14.90 6.87
CA HIS A 8 -11.08 -14.68 5.63
C HIS A 8 -10.76 -13.32 5.00
N ALA A 9 -10.68 -12.25 5.80
CA ALA A 9 -10.34 -10.91 5.32
C ALA A 9 -8.90 -10.78 4.83
N MET A 10 -7.99 -11.63 5.34
CA MET A 10 -6.61 -11.71 4.87
C MET A 10 -6.50 -12.45 3.54
N ALA A 11 -7.32 -13.48 3.33
CA ALA A 11 -7.28 -14.30 2.11
C ALA A 11 -8.15 -13.74 0.97
N LEU A 12 -9.26 -13.08 1.29
CA LEU A 12 -10.30 -12.69 0.33
C LEU A 12 -10.60 -11.20 0.47
N ASP A 13 -10.90 -10.55 -0.67
CA ASP A 13 -11.64 -9.30 -0.61
C ASP A 13 -13.08 -9.59 -0.22
N LEU A 14 -13.47 -9.15 0.99
CA LEU A 14 -14.79 -9.43 1.51
C LEU A 14 -15.84 -8.66 0.69
N PRO A 15 -16.82 -9.36 0.08
CA PRO A 15 -17.80 -8.67 -0.75
C PRO A 15 -18.65 -7.72 0.11
N PRO A 16 -19.16 -6.61 -0.45
CA PRO A 16 -19.88 -5.60 0.31
C PRO A 16 -21.07 -6.14 1.12
N TRP A 17 -21.76 -7.18 0.62
CA TRP A 17 -22.87 -7.80 1.35
C TRP A 17 -22.39 -8.53 2.61
N ALA A 18 -21.22 -9.18 2.58
CA ALA A 18 -20.66 -9.91 3.71
C ALA A 18 -20.22 -8.92 4.80
N ILE A 19 -19.55 -7.83 4.40
CA ILE A 19 -19.22 -6.71 5.30
C ILE A 19 -20.50 -6.19 5.97
N LYS A 20 -21.54 -5.86 5.20
CA LYS A 20 -22.82 -5.37 5.74
C LYS A 20 -23.48 -6.36 6.70
N ALA A 21 -23.44 -7.66 6.40
CA ALA A 21 -23.99 -8.71 7.26
C ALA A 21 -23.23 -8.81 8.58
N MET A 22 -21.90 -8.80 8.53
CA MET A 22 -21.04 -8.84 9.73
C MET A 22 -21.22 -7.58 10.58
N GLU A 23 -21.27 -6.41 9.95
CA GLU A 23 -21.55 -5.16 10.65
C GLU A 23 -22.95 -5.15 11.28
N LYS A 24 -23.97 -5.75 10.64
CA LYS A 24 -25.31 -5.91 11.24
C LYS A 24 -25.22 -6.72 12.53
N ILE A 25 -24.48 -7.83 12.52
CA ILE A 25 -24.26 -8.65 13.72
C ILE A 25 -23.56 -7.84 14.82
N MET A 26 -22.49 -7.12 14.47
CA MET A 26 -21.75 -6.29 15.43
C MET A 26 -22.61 -5.16 16.00
N ARG A 27 -23.40 -4.47 15.15
CA ARG A 27 -24.37 -3.45 15.57
C ARG A 27 -25.39 -4.00 16.55
N ASN A 28 -26.00 -5.13 16.23
CA ASN A 28 -27.02 -5.73 17.08
C ASN A 28 -26.45 -6.15 18.44
N TYR A 29 -25.23 -6.68 18.46
CA TYR A 29 -24.54 -7.00 19.70
C TYR A 29 -24.24 -5.76 20.55
N ILE A 30 -23.63 -4.72 19.97
CA ILE A 30 -23.22 -3.50 20.70
C ILE A 30 -24.42 -2.76 21.29
N TRP A 31 -25.51 -2.60 20.52
CA TRP A 31 -26.63 -1.76 20.95
C TRP A 31 -27.72 -2.51 21.72
N ARG A 32 -27.81 -3.84 21.58
CA ARG A 32 -28.92 -4.62 22.15
C ARG A 32 -28.52 -5.91 22.85
N GLY A 33 -27.31 -6.43 22.65
CA GLY A 33 -26.92 -7.76 23.17
C GLY A 33 -27.81 -8.90 22.66
N ARG A 34 -28.54 -8.71 21.55
CA ARG A 34 -29.51 -9.68 20.97
C ARG A 34 -29.26 -9.85 19.48
N LYS A 35 -29.78 -10.94 18.88
CA LYS A 35 -29.61 -11.25 17.45
C LYS A 35 -30.22 -10.21 16.50
N GLU A 36 -31.26 -9.49 16.93
CA GLU A 36 -31.98 -8.52 16.11
C GLU A 36 -32.10 -7.16 16.83
N ALA A 37 -31.92 -6.07 16.08
CA ALA A 37 -32.14 -4.70 16.55
C ALA A 37 -32.90 -3.89 15.49
N ASN A 38 -33.90 -3.12 15.92
CA ASN A 38 -34.63 -2.17 15.07
C ASN A 38 -33.84 -0.85 14.92
N GLY A 39 -34.09 -0.11 13.82
CA GLY A 39 -33.31 1.06 13.42
C GLY A 39 -33.23 2.19 14.46
N GLY A 40 -34.24 2.36 15.31
CA GLY A 40 -34.28 3.37 16.38
C GLY A 40 -33.37 3.10 17.58
N HIS A 41 -32.44 2.13 17.49
CA HIS A 41 -31.58 1.72 18.61
C HIS A 41 -30.10 2.01 18.39
N CYS A 42 -29.71 2.38 17.17
CA CYS A 42 -28.33 2.78 16.87
C CYS A 42 -28.18 4.29 17.14
N MET A 43 -27.63 4.65 18.30
CA MET A 43 -27.47 6.07 18.68
C MET A 43 -26.35 6.78 17.92
N ILE A 44 -25.46 6.02 17.27
CA ILE A 44 -24.31 6.55 16.55
C ILE A 44 -24.20 5.86 15.19
N ALA A 45 -23.98 6.65 14.14
CA ALA A 45 -23.72 6.13 12.79
C ALA A 45 -22.52 5.17 12.78
N TRP A 46 -22.65 4.04 12.09
CA TRP A 46 -21.63 2.98 12.11
C TRP A 46 -20.22 3.43 11.67
N PRO A 47 -20.06 4.27 10.62
CA PRO A 47 -18.74 4.79 10.26
C PRO A 47 -18.08 5.60 11.37
N LYS A 48 -18.84 6.22 12.29
CA LYS A 48 -18.32 6.94 13.46
C LYS A 48 -17.95 5.97 14.58
N VAL A 49 -18.73 4.91 14.79
CA VAL A 49 -18.42 3.82 15.73
C VAL A 49 -17.10 3.12 15.37
N ALA A 50 -16.89 2.84 14.09
CA ALA A 50 -15.76 2.09 13.56
C ALA A 50 -14.45 2.89 13.42
N ARG A 51 -14.36 4.07 14.06
CA ARG A 51 -13.13 4.86 14.12
C ARG A 51 -12.30 4.48 15.36
N PRO A 52 -10.97 4.69 15.30
CA PRO A 52 -10.12 4.72 16.49
C PRO A 52 -10.70 5.62 17.59
N LYS A 53 -10.42 5.30 18.85
CA LYS A 53 -10.95 6.04 20.01
C LYS A 53 -10.43 7.48 20.03
N GLU A 54 -9.19 7.65 19.60
CA GLU A 54 -8.46 8.91 19.43
C GLU A 54 -9.14 9.82 18.40
N LEU A 55 -9.92 9.22 17.48
CA LEU A 55 -10.70 9.92 16.46
C LEU A 55 -12.20 9.99 16.79
N GLY A 56 -12.55 9.76 18.06
CA GLY A 56 -13.91 9.90 18.58
C GLY A 56 -14.83 8.69 18.34
N GLY A 57 -14.28 7.55 17.88
CA GLY A 57 -15.01 6.30 17.71
C GLY A 57 -15.02 5.42 18.97
N LEU A 58 -15.56 4.21 18.86
CA LEU A 58 -15.62 3.23 19.96
C LEU A 58 -14.45 2.23 19.93
N GLY A 59 -13.55 2.33 18.94
CA GLY A 59 -12.45 1.38 18.76
C GLY A 59 -12.88 0.03 18.16
N VAL A 60 -14.07 -0.01 17.54
CA VAL A 60 -14.49 -1.16 16.71
C VAL A 60 -13.78 -1.06 15.36
N ALA A 61 -13.28 -2.18 14.83
CA ALA A 61 -12.59 -2.18 13.56
C ALA A 61 -13.55 -1.90 12.38
N ASP A 62 -13.18 -0.97 11.50
CA ASP A 62 -13.76 -0.86 10.16
C ASP A 62 -13.29 -2.06 9.34
N LEU A 63 -14.21 -2.98 9.01
CA LEU A 63 -13.88 -4.23 8.34
C LEU A 63 -13.28 -4.03 6.95
N LYS A 64 -13.67 -2.95 6.24
CA LYS A 64 -13.15 -2.66 4.91
C LYS A 64 -11.69 -2.21 5.01
N ARG A 65 -11.40 -1.29 5.93
CA ARG A 65 -10.04 -0.79 6.19
C ARG A 65 -9.16 -1.90 6.76
N LEU A 66 -9.68 -2.71 7.68
CA LEU A 66 -8.97 -3.84 8.25
C LEU A 66 -8.63 -4.89 7.18
N GLY A 67 -9.59 -5.25 6.31
CA GLY A 67 -9.34 -6.17 5.20
C GLY A 67 -8.26 -5.64 4.24
N CYS A 68 -8.30 -4.35 3.92
CA CYS A 68 -7.24 -3.69 3.15
C CYS A 68 -5.88 -3.82 3.84
N ALA A 69 -5.78 -3.42 5.10
CA ALA A 69 -4.56 -3.47 5.88
C ALA A 69 -3.97 -4.89 5.91
N LEU A 70 -4.80 -5.90 6.16
CA LEU A 70 -4.40 -7.32 6.18
C LEU A 70 -3.90 -7.81 4.81
N ARG A 71 -4.54 -7.40 3.71
CA ARG A 71 -4.14 -7.83 2.36
C ARG A 71 -2.82 -7.21 1.90
N VAL A 72 -2.48 -6.00 2.36
CA VAL A 72 -1.15 -5.39 2.10
C VAL A 72 0.00 -6.29 2.58
N ARG A 73 -0.24 -7.12 3.62
CA ARG A 73 0.75 -8.10 4.09
C ARG A 73 1.29 -8.96 2.97
N TRP A 74 0.44 -9.39 2.04
CA TRP A 74 0.88 -10.27 0.96
C TRP A 74 1.80 -9.59 -0.04
N LEU A 75 1.57 -8.31 -0.32
CA LEU A 75 2.47 -7.50 -1.14
C LEU A 75 3.83 -7.35 -0.45
N TRP A 76 3.82 -7.12 0.87
CA TRP A 76 5.04 -7.06 1.69
C TRP A 76 5.83 -8.37 1.66
N LEU A 77 5.17 -9.50 1.92
CA LEU A 77 5.82 -10.82 1.92
C LEU A 77 6.34 -11.18 0.53
N LYS A 78 5.59 -10.88 -0.53
CA LYS A 78 6.05 -11.10 -1.92
C LYS A 78 7.31 -10.30 -2.24
N LYS A 79 7.43 -9.11 -1.64
CA LYS A 79 8.56 -8.20 -1.86
C LYS A 79 9.79 -8.58 -1.02
N THR A 80 9.59 -8.91 0.25
CA THR A 80 10.69 -9.18 1.20
C THR A 80 11.16 -10.63 1.20
N GLU A 81 10.33 -11.56 0.75
CA GLU A 81 10.60 -12.99 0.79
C GLU A 81 10.30 -13.62 -0.58
N PRO A 82 10.99 -13.21 -1.66
CA PRO A 82 10.67 -13.59 -3.03
C PRO A 82 10.77 -15.10 -3.31
N ASP A 83 11.63 -15.80 -2.56
CA ASP A 83 11.90 -17.24 -2.73
C ASP A 83 10.88 -18.15 -2.05
N LYS A 84 9.93 -17.58 -1.31
CA LYS A 84 8.98 -18.36 -0.52
C LYS A 84 7.73 -18.72 -1.35
N PRO A 85 7.06 -19.86 -1.06
CA PRO A 85 5.96 -20.36 -1.90
C PRO A 85 4.79 -19.39 -2.06
N TRP A 86 4.55 -18.49 -1.10
CA TRP A 86 3.44 -17.53 -1.18
C TRP A 86 3.58 -16.49 -2.29
N THR A 87 4.75 -16.33 -2.89
CA THR A 87 4.96 -15.42 -4.03
C THR A 87 4.24 -15.88 -5.30
N SER A 88 3.92 -17.18 -5.38
CA SER A 88 3.18 -17.79 -6.47
C SER A 88 1.67 -17.61 -6.36
N PHE A 89 1.15 -17.13 -5.23
CA PHE A 89 -0.30 -16.89 -5.11
C PHE A 89 -0.71 -15.73 -6.02
N ALA A 90 -1.58 -16.04 -6.99
CA ALA A 90 -2.25 -15.04 -7.82
C ALA A 90 -3.34 -14.36 -6.99
N LEU A 91 -2.92 -13.46 -6.10
CA LEU A 91 -3.85 -12.67 -5.29
C LEU A 91 -4.40 -11.53 -6.14
N GLN A 92 -5.71 -11.50 -6.32
CA GLN A 92 -6.38 -10.33 -6.89
C GLN A 92 -6.30 -9.19 -5.86
N MET A 93 -5.49 -8.19 -6.17
CA MET A 93 -5.32 -7.00 -5.33
C MET A 93 -6.12 -5.86 -5.92
N ASP A 94 -6.83 -5.14 -5.06
CA ASP A 94 -7.50 -3.92 -5.47
C ASP A 94 -6.48 -2.81 -5.69
N SER A 95 -6.80 -1.89 -6.59
CA SER A 95 -5.94 -0.73 -6.89
C SER A 95 -5.54 0.08 -5.66
N TRP A 96 -6.43 0.19 -4.67
CA TRP A 96 -6.13 0.90 -3.42
C TRP A 96 -5.12 0.16 -2.53
N VAL A 97 -5.14 -1.19 -2.51
CA VAL A 97 -4.17 -2.00 -1.75
C VAL A 97 -2.78 -1.83 -2.36
N GLU A 98 -2.68 -1.86 -3.69
CA GLU A 98 -1.44 -1.59 -4.42
C GLU A 98 -0.94 -0.15 -4.17
N ALA A 99 -1.85 0.83 -4.19
CA ALA A 99 -1.50 2.23 -3.94
C ALA A 99 -0.97 2.45 -2.52
N LEU A 100 -1.63 1.88 -1.50
CA LEU A 100 -1.16 1.94 -0.11
C LEU A 100 0.23 1.32 0.02
N PHE A 101 0.45 0.14 -0.59
CA PHE A 101 1.74 -0.53 -0.57
C PHE A 101 2.85 0.30 -1.25
N SER A 102 2.58 0.81 -2.46
CA SER A 102 3.51 1.65 -3.23
C SER A 102 3.87 2.96 -2.51
N MET A 103 2.94 3.51 -1.73
CA MET A 103 3.21 4.66 -0.87
C MET A 103 4.04 4.29 0.37
N ALA A 104 3.75 3.14 0.99
CA ALA A 104 4.28 2.76 2.29
C ALA A 104 5.69 2.14 2.25
N VAL A 105 6.13 1.63 1.10
CA VAL A 105 7.42 0.94 0.96
C VAL A 105 8.46 1.81 0.28
N THR A 106 9.63 1.94 0.91
CA THR A 106 10.87 2.42 0.30
C THR A 106 11.88 1.30 0.20
N THR A 107 12.82 1.42 -0.74
CA THR A 107 13.87 0.43 -0.92
C THR A 107 15.23 1.09 -0.88
N GLU A 108 16.11 0.55 -0.05
CA GLU A 108 17.55 0.77 -0.12
C GLU A 108 18.11 -0.28 -1.08
N VAL A 109 18.67 0.20 -2.19
CA VAL A 109 19.11 -0.67 -3.28
C VAL A 109 20.46 -1.30 -2.94
N GLY A 110 20.50 -2.62 -2.97
CA GLY A 110 21.73 -3.42 -2.96
C GLY A 110 22.12 -3.76 -4.39
N ASP A 111 21.81 -4.97 -4.81
CA ASP A 111 22.05 -5.47 -6.17
C ASP A 111 21.01 -4.99 -7.20
N GLY A 112 19.87 -4.44 -6.74
CA GLY A 112 18.81 -3.89 -7.56
C GLY A 112 17.97 -4.92 -8.30
N THR A 113 18.11 -6.21 -7.99
CA THR A 113 17.42 -7.30 -8.70
C THR A 113 15.96 -7.44 -8.28
N ASN A 114 15.61 -7.00 -7.07
CA ASN A 114 14.27 -7.09 -6.51
C ASN A 114 13.58 -5.72 -6.39
N THR A 115 14.06 -4.71 -7.11
CA THR A 115 13.51 -3.35 -7.09
C THR A 115 13.12 -2.91 -8.49
N LEU A 116 11.88 -2.48 -8.70
CA LEU A 116 11.40 -1.95 -9.97
C LEU A 116 11.87 -0.51 -10.18
N PHE A 117 12.56 -0.27 -11.29
CA PHE A 117 13.18 1.01 -11.58
C PHE A 117 12.17 2.17 -11.63
N TRP A 118 11.00 1.97 -12.24
CA TRP A 118 10.05 3.06 -12.45
C TRP A 118 9.07 3.29 -11.29
N LYS A 119 8.66 2.20 -10.63
CA LYS A 119 7.48 2.18 -9.74
C LYS A 119 7.80 2.09 -8.26
N ASP A 120 8.99 1.62 -7.89
CA ASP A 120 9.37 1.54 -6.49
C ASP A 120 10.03 2.84 -6.02
N ARG A 121 9.92 3.11 -4.71
CA ARG A 121 10.54 4.27 -4.07
C ARG A 121 11.98 3.96 -3.68
N TRP A 122 12.88 4.01 -4.65
CA TRP A 122 14.29 3.65 -4.44
C TRP A 122 15.25 4.82 -4.70
N LEU A 123 14.82 5.80 -5.50
CA LEU A 123 15.62 6.97 -5.82
C LEU A 123 15.24 8.12 -4.89
N LEU A 124 16.09 8.42 -3.90
CA LEU A 124 15.83 9.47 -2.89
C LEU A 124 14.47 9.31 -2.16
N GLY A 125 14.03 8.07 -1.94
CA GLY A 125 12.73 7.76 -1.34
C GLY A 125 11.51 8.05 -2.23
N GLN A 126 11.73 8.32 -3.51
CA GLN A 126 10.71 8.64 -4.50
C GLN A 126 10.67 7.62 -5.64
N ARG A 127 9.53 7.57 -6.32
CA ARG A 127 9.36 6.78 -7.54
C ARG A 127 9.78 7.64 -8.72
N ILE A 128 10.39 7.01 -9.72
CA ILE A 128 10.75 7.73 -10.95
C ILE A 128 9.49 8.21 -11.69
N GLU A 129 8.36 7.50 -11.59
CA GLU A 129 7.08 7.98 -12.15
C GLU A 129 6.59 9.31 -11.54
N ASP A 130 6.95 9.61 -10.28
CA ASP A 130 6.63 10.88 -9.62
C ASP A 130 7.63 11.98 -9.98
N LEU A 131 8.92 11.61 -10.09
CA LEU A 131 10.02 12.52 -10.40
C LEU A 131 10.04 12.98 -11.87
N ALA A 132 9.74 12.05 -12.79
CA ALA A 132 9.84 12.24 -14.23
C ALA A 132 8.59 11.70 -14.95
N PRO A 133 7.40 12.31 -14.71
CA PRO A 133 6.13 11.79 -15.23
C PRO A 133 6.05 11.82 -16.77
N LEU A 134 6.73 12.75 -17.44
CA LEU A 134 6.72 12.84 -18.91
C LEU A 134 7.45 11.64 -19.51
N ILE A 135 8.65 11.35 -19.01
CA ILE A 135 9.39 10.15 -19.42
C ILE A 135 8.59 8.89 -19.10
N PHE A 136 8.03 8.79 -17.89
CA PHE A 136 7.27 7.61 -17.50
C PHE A 136 6.08 7.34 -18.44
N SER A 137 5.36 8.39 -18.87
CA SER A 137 4.25 8.28 -19.82
C SER A 137 4.66 7.73 -21.19
N MET A 138 5.94 7.89 -21.56
CA MET A 138 6.53 7.40 -22.81
C MET A 138 7.05 5.96 -22.70
N VAL A 139 7.07 5.37 -21.49
CA VAL A 139 7.54 4.01 -21.26
C VAL A 139 6.37 3.03 -21.36
N PRO A 140 6.44 2.00 -22.22
CA PRO A 140 5.43 0.96 -22.29
C PRO A 140 5.20 0.31 -20.93
N LYS A 141 3.92 0.08 -20.56
CA LYS A 141 3.54 -0.57 -19.28
C LYS A 141 4.28 -1.89 -19.04
N ARG A 142 4.53 -2.68 -20.10
CA ARG A 142 5.29 -3.94 -20.02
C ARG A 142 6.71 -3.76 -19.49
N ILE A 143 7.35 -2.64 -19.81
CA ILE A 143 8.69 -2.28 -19.37
C ILE A 143 8.62 -1.71 -17.96
N ALA A 144 7.73 -0.74 -17.75
CA ALA A 144 7.54 -0.09 -16.44
C ALA A 144 7.28 -1.08 -15.31
N ASN A 145 6.48 -2.13 -15.57
CA ASN A 145 6.09 -3.13 -14.58
C ASN A 145 7.11 -4.25 -14.34
N LYS A 146 8.19 -4.36 -15.13
CA LYS A 146 9.13 -5.49 -15.07
C LYS A 146 10.60 -5.10 -14.97
N ARG A 147 10.96 -3.89 -15.37
CA ARG A 147 12.37 -3.48 -15.40
C ARG A 147 12.85 -3.23 -13.98
N THR A 148 13.87 -3.99 -13.58
CA THR A 148 14.51 -3.86 -12.28
C THR A 148 15.61 -2.80 -12.32
N VAL A 149 16.02 -2.28 -11.16
CA VAL A 149 17.12 -1.30 -11.05
C VAL A 149 18.40 -1.90 -11.62
N ALA A 150 18.73 -3.15 -11.29
CA ALA A 150 19.88 -3.87 -11.83
C ALA A 150 19.92 -3.84 -13.37
N LYS A 151 18.80 -4.18 -14.02
CA LYS A 151 18.69 -4.21 -15.48
C LYS A 151 18.66 -2.83 -16.11
N ALA A 152 18.15 -1.83 -15.38
CA ALA A 152 18.01 -0.47 -15.84
C ALA A 152 19.37 0.26 -15.85
N LEU A 153 20.15 0.10 -14.78
CA LEU A 153 21.45 0.78 -14.64
C LEU A 153 22.55 0.11 -15.47
N HIS A 154 22.45 -1.20 -15.70
CA HIS A 154 23.40 -1.91 -16.55
C HIS A 154 23.43 -1.33 -17.98
N ASN A 155 24.57 -0.76 -18.36
CA ASN A 155 24.81 -0.09 -19.65
C ASN A 155 23.76 0.97 -20.01
N PHE A 156 23.28 1.75 -19.02
CA PHE A 156 22.31 2.83 -19.23
C PHE A 156 21.01 2.40 -19.94
N ARG A 157 20.61 1.13 -19.81
CA ARG A 157 19.45 0.54 -20.51
C ARG A 157 18.10 1.08 -20.05
N TRP A 158 18.06 1.86 -18.97
CA TRP A 158 16.84 2.46 -18.48
C TRP A 158 16.18 3.39 -19.51
N THR A 159 16.98 4.07 -20.34
CA THR A 159 16.50 4.90 -21.46
C THR A 159 15.92 4.07 -22.61
N GLY A 160 16.28 2.79 -22.68
CA GLY A 160 15.85 1.88 -23.74
C GLY A 160 14.36 1.57 -23.66
N GLY A 161 13.60 2.01 -24.66
CA GLY A 161 12.15 1.82 -24.73
C GLY A 161 11.33 3.02 -24.24
N ILE A 162 11.95 4.19 -24.08
CA ILE A 162 11.24 5.47 -24.09
C ILE A 162 10.82 5.74 -25.54
N HIS A 163 9.52 5.88 -25.79
CA HIS A 163 8.97 6.16 -27.12
C HIS A 163 8.27 7.51 -27.14
N GLY A 164 8.59 8.35 -28.13
CA GLY A 164 7.96 9.66 -28.29
C GLY A 164 8.94 10.71 -28.80
N GLU A 165 8.45 11.94 -28.89
CA GLU A 165 9.25 13.09 -29.31
C GLU A 165 10.15 13.59 -28.18
N ALA A 166 11.40 13.90 -28.51
CA ALA A 166 12.38 14.46 -27.59
C ALA A 166 12.17 15.97 -27.42
N THR A 167 11.09 16.35 -26.76
CA THR A 167 10.85 17.76 -26.41
C THR A 167 11.89 18.25 -25.38
N PRO A 168 12.18 19.57 -25.31
CA PRO A 168 13.12 20.11 -24.33
C PRO A 168 12.78 19.72 -22.87
N GLN A 169 11.50 19.61 -22.55
CA GLN A 169 11.03 19.19 -21.22
C GLN A 169 11.38 17.72 -20.93
N VAL A 170 11.20 16.83 -21.92
CA VAL A 170 11.58 15.41 -21.80
C VAL A 170 13.08 15.28 -21.65
N ILE A 171 13.86 16.01 -22.46
CA ILE A 171 15.32 16.04 -22.36
C ILE A 171 15.74 16.54 -20.96
N GLY A 172 15.09 17.58 -20.44
CA GLY A 172 15.33 18.09 -19.09
C GLY A 172 15.14 17.03 -18.01
N GLN A 173 14.05 16.25 -18.08
CA GLN A 173 13.81 15.13 -17.14
C GLN A 173 14.87 14.03 -17.30
N VAL A 174 15.34 13.76 -18.53
CA VAL A 174 16.38 12.73 -18.76
C VAL A 174 17.67 13.16 -18.11
N LEU A 175 18.10 14.41 -18.31
CA LEU A 175 19.31 14.95 -17.72
C LEU A 175 19.24 14.98 -16.19
N GLN A 176 18.09 15.37 -15.63
CA GLN A 176 17.87 15.33 -14.18
C GLN A 176 18.04 13.91 -13.64
N LEU A 177 17.39 12.92 -14.26
CA LEU A 177 17.54 11.52 -13.85
C LEU A 177 18.97 11.02 -14.03
N CYS A 178 19.64 11.34 -15.13
CA CYS A 178 21.05 10.99 -15.35
C CYS A 178 21.92 11.51 -14.20
N ASN A 179 21.72 12.75 -13.77
CA ASN A 179 22.50 13.33 -12.68
C ASN A 179 22.29 12.56 -11.37
N ILE A 180 21.02 12.34 -10.98
CA ILE A 180 20.70 11.64 -9.72
C ILE A 180 21.15 10.17 -9.76
N ILE A 181 20.99 9.50 -10.91
CA ILE A 181 21.35 8.09 -11.08
C ILE A 181 22.87 7.90 -11.14
N SER A 182 23.63 8.88 -11.61
CA SER A 182 25.10 8.75 -11.72
C SER A 182 25.76 8.50 -10.36
N ASP A 183 25.15 8.99 -9.28
CA ASP A 183 25.61 8.80 -7.90
C ASP A 183 25.19 7.45 -7.29
N THR A 184 24.39 6.64 -8.02
CA THR A 184 23.91 5.35 -7.53
C THR A 184 24.84 4.21 -7.93
N HIS A 185 25.40 3.52 -6.92
CA HIS A 185 26.29 2.38 -7.10
C HIS A 185 25.66 1.11 -6.55
N LEU A 186 25.48 0.10 -7.41
CA LEU A 186 24.95 -1.20 -7.02
C LEU A 186 26.01 -2.06 -6.33
N GLN A 187 25.59 -2.77 -5.29
CA GLN A 187 26.43 -3.70 -4.54
C GLN A 187 26.10 -5.14 -4.96
N ILE A 188 26.90 -5.67 -5.89
CA ILE A 188 26.68 -7.01 -6.46
C ILE A 188 26.71 -8.05 -5.34
N GLY A 189 25.64 -8.85 -5.23
CA GLY A 189 25.50 -9.92 -4.24
C GLY A 189 24.91 -9.48 -2.90
N VAL A 190 24.66 -8.18 -2.68
CA VAL A 190 23.94 -7.67 -1.52
C VAL A 190 22.46 -7.53 -1.89
N GLN A 191 21.56 -8.17 -1.15
CA GLN A 191 20.13 -8.08 -1.43
C GLN A 191 19.57 -6.69 -1.15
N ASP A 192 18.57 -6.29 -1.94
CA ASP A 192 17.80 -5.07 -1.69
C ASP A 192 17.09 -5.11 -0.33
N THR A 193 17.12 -3.99 0.40
CA THR A 193 16.45 -3.86 1.71
C THR A 193 15.18 -3.04 1.56
N HIS A 194 14.03 -3.66 1.82
CA HIS A 194 12.73 -2.99 1.76
C HIS A 194 12.30 -2.54 3.16
N ILE A 195 11.83 -1.29 3.25
CA ILE A 195 11.49 -0.63 4.50
C ILE A 195 10.04 -0.18 4.46
N TRP A 196 9.27 -0.62 5.46
CA TRP A 196 7.91 -0.20 5.71
C TRP A 196 7.90 1.11 6.51
N ARG A 197 7.63 2.23 5.83
CA ARG A 197 7.75 3.59 6.37
C ARG A 197 6.73 3.95 7.45
N LEU A 198 5.67 3.16 7.56
CA LEU A 198 4.56 3.44 8.48
C LEU A 198 4.79 2.83 9.87
N SER A 199 5.95 2.21 10.08
CA SER A 199 6.35 1.61 11.36
C SER A 199 7.77 2.03 11.70
N SER A 200 8.04 2.32 12.99
CA SER A 200 9.38 2.67 13.47
C SER A 200 10.38 1.53 13.31
N SER A 201 9.92 0.28 13.31
CA SER A 201 10.76 -0.91 13.07
C SER A 201 11.19 -1.08 11.60
N GLY A 202 10.62 -0.30 10.68
CA GLY A 202 10.78 -0.54 9.24
C GLY A 202 10.11 -1.84 8.75
N GLN A 203 9.39 -2.56 9.61
CA GLN A 203 8.70 -3.80 9.29
C GLN A 203 7.19 -3.60 9.20
N TYR A 204 6.57 -4.31 8.27
CA TYR A 204 5.13 -4.28 8.10
C TYR A 204 4.40 -4.83 9.33
N THR A 205 3.39 -4.10 9.77
CA THR A 205 2.37 -4.61 10.69
C THR A 205 0.98 -4.26 10.17
N ALA A 206 0.01 -5.16 10.34
CA ALA A 206 -1.37 -4.87 9.94
C ALA A 206 -1.94 -3.66 10.71
N GLN A 207 -1.48 -3.46 11.95
CA GLN A 207 -1.84 -2.30 12.76
C GLN A 207 -1.38 -0.98 12.13
N SER A 208 -0.09 -0.84 11.78
CA SER A 208 0.42 0.39 11.17
C SER A 208 -0.26 0.70 9.83
N ALA A 209 -0.49 -0.32 9.00
CA ALA A 209 -1.25 -0.17 7.76
C ALA A 209 -2.69 0.30 8.02
N TYR A 210 -3.35 -0.26 9.04
CA TYR A 210 -4.73 0.09 9.41
C TYR A 210 -4.82 1.53 9.93
N GLU A 211 -3.93 1.94 10.83
CA GLU A 211 -3.89 3.29 11.39
C GLU A 211 -3.65 4.34 10.32
N THR A 212 -2.76 4.07 9.35
CA THR A 212 -2.52 4.97 8.22
C THR A 212 -3.75 5.23 7.37
N LEU A 213 -4.69 4.29 7.27
CA LEU A 213 -5.96 4.53 6.56
C LEU A 213 -6.84 5.60 7.21
N PHE A 214 -6.54 5.99 8.45
CA PHE A 214 -7.20 7.10 9.15
C PHE A 214 -6.38 8.40 9.15
N GLN A 215 -5.17 8.42 8.59
CA GLN A 215 -4.40 9.66 8.48
C GLN A 215 -5.17 10.71 7.65
N GLY A 216 -5.08 11.97 8.08
CA GLY A 216 -5.85 13.08 7.50
C GLY A 216 -7.31 13.15 7.93
N SER A 217 -7.78 12.25 8.82
CA SER A 217 -9.15 12.36 9.34
C SER A 217 -9.27 13.44 10.41
N THR A 218 -10.41 14.12 10.47
CA THR A 218 -10.72 15.09 11.53
C THR A 218 -10.98 14.39 12.86
N SER A 219 -10.32 14.85 13.94
CA SER A 219 -10.68 14.45 15.30
C SER A 219 -11.96 15.17 15.72
N PHE A 220 -12.79 14.49 16.50
CA PHE A 220 -13.92 15.12 17.18
C PHE A 220 -13.72 14.95 18.68
N GLY A 221 -13.94 16.03 19.43
CA GLY A 221 -13.79 16.01 20.88
C GLY A 221 -14.74 15.01 21.55
N PRO A 222 -14.38 14.45 22.72
CA PRO A 222 -15.26 13.61 23.52
C PRO A 222 -16.61 14.26 23.86
N TRP A 223 -16.67 15.59 23.93
CA TRP A 223 -17.79 16.39 24.44
C TRP A 223 -18.58 17.16 23.38
N GLU A 224 -18.15 17.18 22.10
CA GLU A 224 -18.99 17.73 21.00
C GLU A 224 -20.09 16.73 20.59
N LYS A 225 -20.62 15.99 21.57
CA LYS A 225 -21.42 14.79 21.35
C LYS A 225 -22.82 14.96 21.91
N ILE A 226 -23.78 14.58 21.05
CA ILE A 226 -25.22 14.33 21.27
C ILE A 226 -26.06 15.56 20.96
#